data_AF-A0A2S2R871-F1
#
_entry.id   AF-A0A2S2R871-F1
#
_cell.length_a   1.000
_cell.length_b   1.000
_cell.length_c   1.000
_cell.angle_alpha   90.00
_cell.angle_beta   90.00
_cell.angle_gamma   90.00
#
_symmetry.space_group_name_H-M   'P 1'
#
loop_
_entity.id
_entity.type
_entity.pdbx_description
1 polymer ?
#
loop_
_entity_poly.entity_id
_entity_poly.type
_entity_poly.pdbx_seq_one_letter_code
_entity_poly.pdbx_strand_id
1 'polypeptide(L)'
;MFTLWPEGIKHDNVLIFVPDAAPYMVKAGRAIRTLYSKMVHVTCVAHAIHRVEEEIRSNFQGVNKLISCVKKIFLKSPYRTQMFKTLAPGIPLPPEPVITRWGTWLDAVNYYCENFFYVKKVVLELNHDDSTNIKEAKKLMSKSSLEANLIYIKSNFGFIPSKIKKLEASGVLLSETINTIKKIETTLSLAPNVIG
;
A
#
# COMPACT_ATOMS: atom_id res chain seq x y z
N MET A 1 13.33 35.51 -6.21
CA MET A 1 12.72 36.03 -4.96
C MET A 1 12.31 34.83 -4.13
N PHE A 2 12.74 34.75 -2.87
CA PHE A 2 12.43 33.60 -2.00
C PHE A 2 11.02 33.73 -1.42
N THR A 3 10.18 32.70 -1.56
CA THR A 3 8.77 32.71 -1.09
C THR A 3 8.64 32.75 0.44
N LEU A 4 9.54 32.09 1.17
CA LEU A 4 9.52 32.00 2.64
C LEU A 4 10.30 33.14 3.32
N TRP A 5 11.40 33.59 2.70
CA TRP A 5 12.28 34.60 3.28
C TRP A 5 12.73 35.64 2.23
N PRO A 6 11.93 36.69 1.99
CA PRO A 6 12.19 37.68 0.94
C PRO A 6 13.58 38.32 1.01
N GLU A 7 14.15 38.44 2.21
CA GLU A 7 15.44 39.05 2.50
C GLU A 7 16.63 38.08 2.45
N GLY A 8 16.41 36.81 2.10
CA GLY A 8 17.46 35.78 2.03
C GLY A 8 17.25 34.62 3.00
N ILE A 9 17.95 33.51 2.75
CA ILE A 9 17.77 32.26 3.48
C ILE A 9 18.24 32.39 4.94
N LYS A 10 17.35 32.07 5.89
CA LYS A 10 17.69 32.03 7.32
C LYS A 10 18.17 30.63 7.69
N HIS A 11 19.45 30.34 7.43
CA HIS A 11 20.04 29.00 7.58
C HIS A 11 19.80 28.39 8.97
N ASP A 12 19.97 29.17 10.03
CA ASP A 12 19.79 28.73 11.42
C ASP A 12 18.32 28.43 11.79
N ASN A 13 17.36 28.86 10.97
CA ASN A 13 15.94 28.62 11.18
C ASN A 13 15.44 27.36 10.46
N VAL A 14 16.29 26.66 9.71
CA VAL A 14 15.98 25.34 9.15
C VAL A 14 16.30 24.28 10.20
N LEU A 15 15.26 23.80 10.89
CA LEU A 15 15.42 22.91 12.05
C LEU A 15 15.18 21.43 11.75
N ILE A 16 14.29 21.11 10.80
CA ILE A 16 13.88 19.74 10.54
C ILE A 16 13.83 19.50 9.04
N PHE A 17 14.43 18.42 8.60
CA PHE A 17 14.29 17.89 7.25
C PHE A 17 13.65 16.50 7.32
N VAL A 18 12.45 16.37 6.76
CA VAL A 18 11.65 15.14 6.77
C VAL A 18 11.54 14.53 5.36
N PRO A 19 12.53 13.77 4.88
CA PRO A 19 12.42 13.05 3.62
C PRO A 19 11.96 11.60 3.81
N ASP A 20 11.70 10.91 2.70
CA ASP A 20 11.64 9.44 2.71
C ASP A 20 12.99 8.82 3.10
N ALA A 21 13.02 7.49 3.20
CA ALA A 21 14.19 6.72 3.63
C ALA A 21 15.03 6.24 2.44
N ALA A 22 14.77 6.72 1.22
CA ALA A 22 15.49 6.27 0.05
C ALA A 22 16.99 6.60 0.20
N PRO A 23 17.90 5.71 -0.24
CA PRO A 23 19.34 5.90 -0.01
C PRO A 23 19.87 7.25 -0.51
N TYR A 24 19.33 7.77 -1.61
CA TYR A 24 19.73 9.09 -2.13
C TYR A 24 19.21 10.24 -1.26
N MET A 25 18.01 10.14 -0.67
CA MET A 25 17.47 11.15 0.25
C MET A 25 18.26 11.18 1.55
N VAL A 26 18.71 10.03 2.05
CA VAL A 26 19.60 9.96 3.22
C VAL A 26 20.94 10.63 2.92
N LYS A 27 21.51 10.40 1.73
CA LYS A 27 22.74 11.08 1.28
C LYS A 27 22.53 12.60 1.14
N ALA A 28 21.41 13.01 0.55
CA ALA A 28 21.05 14.41 0.40
C ALA A 28 20.88 15.10 1.77
N GLY A 29 20.17 14.48 2.72
CA GLY A 29 20.01 15.01 4.08
C GLY A 29 21.33 15.22 4.80
N ARG A 30 22.31 14.30 4.63
CA ARG A 30 23.67 14.47 5.17
C ARG A 30 24.41 15.65 4.54
N ALA A 31 24.31 15.81 3.22
CA ALA A 31 24.93 16.93 2.52
C ALA A 31 24.28 18.26 2.90
N ILE A 32 22.94 18.33 2.95
CA ILE A 32 22.18 19.53 3.31
C ILE A 32 22.50 19.99 4.74
N ARG A 33 22.75 19.06 5.67
CA ARG A 33 23.13 19.38 7.05
C ARG A 33 24.41 20.23 7.15
N THR A 34 25.32 20.17 6.17
CA THR A 34 26.51 21.05 6.18
C THR A 34 26.16 22.52 5.92
N LEU A 35 25.06 22.77 5.22
CA LEU A 35 24.53 24.11 4.92
C LEU A 35 23.58 24.64 6.01
N TYR A 36 23.04 23.73 6.84
CA TYR A 36 22.06 24.03 7.89
C TYR A 36 22.48 23.28 9.18
N SER A 37 23.39 23.88 9.93
CA SER A 37 24.06 23.25 11.08
C SER A 37 23.10 22.84 12.22
N LYS A 38 21.98 23.54 12.37
CA LYS A 38 20.93 23.27 13.38
C LYS A 38 19.86 22.28 12.91
N MET A 39 19.92 21.81 11.65
CA MET A 39 18.92 20.94 11.07
C MET A 39 19.09 19.49 11.54
N VAL A 40 17.98 18.89 11.99
CA VAL A 40 17.87 17.45 12.25
C VAL A 40 17.23 16.76 11.05
N HIS A 41 17.86 15.68 10.60
CA HIS A 41 17.32 14.82 9.56
C HIS A 41 16.47 13.70 10.19
N VAL A 42 15.19 13.63 9.81
CA VAL A 42 14.22 12.66 10.34
C VAL A 42 13.56 11.92 9.19
N THR A 43 13.55 10.59 9.22
CA THR A 43 12.86 9.82 8.19
C THR A 43 11.33 9.93 8.33
N CYS A 44 10.64 10.10 7.19
CA CYS A 44 9.19 10.13 7.12
C CYS A 44 8.58 8.85 7.70
N VAL A 45 7.73 9.01 8.71
CA VAL A 45 7.11 7.87 9.39
C VAL A 45 6.08 7.17 8.49
N ALA A 46 5.38 7.91 7.63
CA ALA A 46 4.50 7.29 6.64
C ALA A 46 5.26 6.29 5.74
N HIS A 47 6.49 6.63 5.35
CA HIS A 47 7.36 5.71 4.62
C HIS A 47 7.80 4.51 5.47
N ALA A 48 8.10 4.71 6.75
CA ALA A 48 8.43 3.61 7.66
C ALA A 48 7.27 2.60 7.77
N ILE A 49 6.03 3.08 7.87
CA ILE A 49 4.84 2.22 7.88
C ILE A 49 4.62 1.54 6.52
N HIS A 50 4.90 2.22 5.41
CA HIS A 50 4.85 1.58 4.10
C HIS A 50 5.84 0.41 3.97
N ARG A 51 7.05 0.52 4.55
CA ARG A 51 8.00 -0.61 4.57
C ARG A 51 7.47 -1.82 5.34
N VAL A 52 6.63 -1.63 6.36
CA VAL A 52 5.93 -2.72 7.04
C VAL A 52 4.93 -3.39 6.09
N GLU A 53 4.18 -2.61 5.30
CA GLU A 53 3.32 -3.16 4.24
C GLU A 53 4.13 -3.96 3.21
N GLU A 54 5.31 -3.49 2.80
CA GLU A 54 6.18 -4.21 1.87
C GLU A 54 6.60 -5.58 2.43
N GLU A 55 6.92 -5.64 3.71
CA GLU A 55 7.26 -6.88 4.40
C GLU A 55 6.05 -7.81 4.50
N ILE A 56 4.87 -7.31 4.85
CA ILE A 56 3.64 -8.11 4.84
C ILE A 56 3.42 -8.70 3.43
N ARG A 57 3.53 -7.88 2.38
CA ARG A 57 3.38 -8.31 0.99
C ARG A 57 4.40 -9.38 0.58
N SER A 58 5.64 -9.30 1.06
CA SER A 58 6.70 -10.28 0.76
C SER A 58 6.36 -11.67 1.33
N ASN A 59 5.72 -11.71 2.50
CA ASN A 59 5.29 -12.93 3.18
C ASN A 59 4.04 -13.57 2.55
N PHE A 60 3.18 -12.80 1.86
CA PHE A 60 1.96 -13.30 1.21
C PHE A 60 2.04 -13.34 -0.32
N GLN A 61 3.05 -14.05 -0.85
CA GLN A 61 3.32 -14.11 -2.29
C GLN A 61 2.14 -14.62 -3.13
N GLY A 62 1.34 -15.56 -2.61
CA GLY A 62 0.16 -16.08 -3.30
C GLY A 62 -0.92 -15.01 -3.52
N VAL A 63 -1.19 -14.20 -2.48
CA VAL A 63 -2.12 -13.06 -2.57
C VAL A 63 -1.56 -11.99 -3.51
N ASN A 64 -0.28 -11.65 -3.35
CA ASN A 64 0.39 -10.68 -4.23
C ASN A 64 0.33 -11.11 -5.71
N LYS A 65 0.57 -12.40 -5.99
CA LYS A 65 0.50 -12.95 -7.34
C LYS A 65 -0.92 -12.92 -7.89
N LEU A 66 -1.93 -13.26 -7.08
CA LEU A 66 -3.34 -13.19 -7.49
C LEU A 66 -3.69 -11.77 -7.95
N ILE A 67 -3.43 -10.77 -7.09
CA ILE A 67 -3.74 -9.36 -7.38
C ILE A 67 -3.06 -8.91 -8.68
N SER A 68 -1.79 -9.29 -8.87
CA SER A 68 -1.05 -8.99 -10.11
C SER A 68 -1.65 -9.65 -11.35
N CYS A 69 -2.01 -10.94 -11.26
CA CYS A 69 -2.60 -11.68 -12.37
C CYS A 69 -3.96 -11.09 -12.75
N VAL A 70 -4.85 -10.89 -11.77
CA VAL A 70 -6.21 -10.37 -12.02
C VAL A 70 -6.16 -8.94 -12.56
N LYS A 71 -5.25 -8.08 -12.07
CA LYS A 71 -4.99 -6.78 -12.70
C LYS A 71 -4.71 -6.94 -14.20
N LYS A 72 -3.80 -7.84 -14.58
CA LYS A 72 -3.43 -8.09 -15.99
C LYS A 72 -4.55 -8.72 -16.81
N ILE A 73 -5.49 -9.43 -16.19
CA ILE A 73 -6.65 -9.99 -16.89
C ILE A 73 -7.53 -8.88 -17.45
N PHE A 74 -7.81 -7.84 -16.65
CA PHE A 74 -8.69 -6.74 -17.02
C PHE A 74 -7.98 -5.57 -17.69
N LEU A 75 -6.67 -5.45 -17.50
CA LEU A 75 -5.86 -4.38 -18.09
C LEU A 75 -6.04 -4.33 -19.62
N LYS A 76 -6.54 -3.19 -20.11
CA LYS A 76 -6.79 -2.92 -21.54
C LYS A 76 -7.69 -3.95 -22.23
N SER A 77 -8.60 -4.60 -21.50
CA SER A 77 -9.58 -5.54 -22.08
C SER A 77 -11.02 -5.05 -21.84
N PRO A 78 -11.60 -4.28 -22.79
CA PRO A 78 -12.98 -3.81 -22.69
C PRO A 78 -13.98 -4.97 -22.57
N TYR A 79 -13.76 -6.06 -23.30
CA TYR A 79 -14.60 -7.25 -23.25
C TYR A 79 -14.66 -7.85 -21.84
N ARG A 80 -13.50 -8.12 -21.22
CA ARG A 80 -13.44 -8.70 -19.86
C ARG A 80 -13.97 -7.74 -18.81
N THR A 81 -13.76 -6.43 -19.02
CA THR A 81 -14.32 -5.38 -18.16
C THR A 81 -15.85 -5.36 -18.22
N GLN A 82 -16.42 -5.46 -19.42
CA GLN A 82 -17.86 -5.55 -19.62
C GLN A 82 -18.42 -6.83 -18.99
N MET A 83 -17.73 -7.95 -19.18
CA MET A 83 -18.11 -9.23 -18.56
C MET A 83 -18.14 -9.14 -17.03
N PHE A 84 -17.14 -8.49 -16.42
CA PHE A 84 -17.13 -8.25 -14.97
C PHE A 84 -18.36 -7.46 -14.53
N LYS A 85 -18.67 -6.34 -15.20
CA LYS A 85 -19.84 -5.50 -14.89
C LYS A 85 -21.16 -6.26 -15.04
N THR A 86 -21.26 -7.16 -16.02
CA THR A 86 -22.46 -7.98 -16.23
C THR A 86 -22.63 -9.05 -15.15
N LEU A 87 -21.55 -9.74 -14.77
CA LEU A 87 -21.60 -10.87 -13.84
C LEU A 87 -21.56 -10.47 -12.35
N ALA A 88 -21.05 -9.27 -12.06
CA ALA A 88 -20.94 -8.68 -10.73
C ALA A 88 -21.45 -7.22 -10.76
N PRO A 89 -22.75 -7.00 -11.06
CA PRO A 89 -23.31 -5.66 -11.14
C PRO A 89 -23.20 -4.93 -9.79
N GLY A 90 -22.78 -3.67 -9.83
CA GLY A 90 -22.59 -2.84 -8.63
C GLY A 90 -21.25 -3.04 -7.91
N ILE A 91 -20.46 -4.06 -8.27
CA ILE A 91 -19.12 -4.26 -7.71
C ILE A 91 -18.10 -3.44 -8.52
N PRO A 92 -17.28 -2.59 -7.89
CA PRO A 92 -16.20 -1.89 -8.58
C PRO A 92 -15.23 -2.89 -9.24
N LEU A 93 -14.57 -2.50 -10.32
CA LEU A 93 -13.50 -3.32 -10.91
C LEU A 93 -12.38 -3.53 -9.89
N PRO A 94 -11.65 -4.65 -9.96
CA PRO A 94 -10.51 -4.87 -9.08
C PRO A 94 -9.52 -3.70 -9.18
N PRO A 95 -9.11 -3.12 -8.02
CA PRO A 95 -8.24 -1.97 -8.02
C PRO A 95 -6.89 -2.35 -8.61
N GLU A 96 -6.21 -1.35 -9.16
CA GLU A 96 -4.85 -1.49 -9.66
C GLU A 96 -3.87 -0.95 -8.60
N PRO A 97 -3.15 -1.82 -7.86
CA PRO A 97 -2.08 -1.32 -6.99
C PRO A 97 -1.06 -0.56 -7.82
N VAL A 98 -0.65 0.58 -7.28
CA VAL A 98 0.37 1.46 -7.86
C VAL A 98 1.60 1.34 -6.96
N ILE A 99 2.70 0.80 -7.50
CA ILE A 99 3.91 0.52 -6.73
C ILE A 99 4.44 1.78 -6.04
N THR A 100 4.33 2.93 -6.70
CA THR A 100 4.80 4.22 -6.16
C THR A 100 3.85 4.87 -5.16
N ARG A 101 2.65 4.33 -4.93
CA ARG A 101 1.66 4.89 -4.00
C ARG A 101 1.45 3.94 -2.81
N TRP A 102 1.84 4.42 -1.64
CA TRP A 102 1.81 3.66 -0.38
C TRP A 102 0.38 3.27 0.01
N GLY A 103 0.20 2.07 0.58
CA GLY A 103 -1.09 1.53 1.02
C GLY A 103 -1.94 0.89 -0.07
N THR A 104 -1.64 1.12 -1.35
CA THR A 104 -2.53 0.66 -2.44
C THR A 104 -2.59 -0.86 -2.61
N TRP A 105 -1.57 -1.60 -2.14
CA TRP A 105 -1.62 -3.05 -2.17
C TRP A 105 -2.56 -3.59 -1.08
N LEU A 106 -2.50 -3.05 0.14
CA LEU A 106 -3.44 -3.41 1.20
C LEU A 106 -4.88 -2.97 0.89
N ASP A 107 -5.08 -1.81 0.24
CA ASP A 107 -6.41 -1.43 -0.26
C ASP A 107 -6.96 -2.45 -1.26
N ALA A 108 -6.10 -2.98 -2.14
CA ALA A 108 -6.48 -4.07 -3.02
C ALA A 108 -6.82 -5.34 -2.22
N VAL A 109 -6.00 -5.74 -1.26
CA VAL A 109 -6.30 -6.91 -0.40
C VAL A 109 -7.66 -6.75 0.28
N ASN A 110 -7.98 -5.57 0.82
CA ASN A 110 -9.27 -5.28 1.44
C ASN A 110 -10.42 -5.49 0.44
N TYR A 111 -10.29 -4.93 -0.78
CA TYR A 111 -11.26 -5.15 -1.85
C TYR A 111 -11.43 -6.63 -2.19
N TYR A 112 -10.34 -7.38 -2.36
CA TYR A 112 -10.42 -8.80 -2.72
C TYR A 112 -11.06 -9.61 -1.60
N CYS A 113 -10.76 -9.31 -0.33
CA CYS A 113 -11.38 -10.00 0.79
C CYS A 113 -12.90 -9.75 0.85
N GLU A 114 -13.38 -8.57 0.46
CA GLU A 114 -14.81 -8.23 0.45
C GLU A 114 -15.55 -8.79 -0.77
N ASN A 115 -14.88 -8.83 -1.92
CA ASN A 115 -15.50 -9.13 -3.20
C ASN A 115 -15.02 -10.46 -3.81
N PHE A 116 -14.33 -11.29 -3.01
CA PHE A 116 -13.62 -12.48 -3.51
C PHE A 116 -14.52 -13.39 -4.34
N PHE A 117 -15.72 -13.66 -3.82
CA PHE A 117 -16.72 -14.51 -4.47
C PHE A 117 -17.03 -14.04 -5.90
N TYR A 118 -17.33 -12.73 -6.07
CA TYR A 118 -17.65 -12.16 -7.37
C TYR A 118 -16.46 -12.18 -8.32
N VAL A 119 -15.28 -11.81 -7.84
CA VAL A 119 -14.05 -11.83 -8.65
C VAL A 119 -13.72 -13.25 -9.10
N LYS A 120 -13.84 -14.24 -8.20
CA LYS A 120 -13.64 -15.66 -8.51
C LYS A 120 -14.63 -16.16 -9.54
N LYS A 121 -15.92 -15.82 -9.40
CA LYS A 121 -16.94 -16.15 -10.40
C LYS A 121 -16.56 -15.64 -11.79
N VAL A 122 -16.24 -14.35 -11.91
CA VAL A 122 -15.86 -13.76 -13.21
C VAL A 122 -14.61 -14.42 -13.80
N VAL A 123 -13.58 -14.66 -12.99
CA VAL A 123 -12.34 -15.27 -13.46
C VAL A 123 -12.56 -16.72 -13.92
N LEU A 124 -13.46 -17.46 -13.27
CA LEU A 124 -13.79 -18.85 -13.64
C LEU A 124 -14.50 -18.94 -14.99
N GLU A 125 -15.36 -17.97 -15.35
CA GLU A 125 -16.05 -17.88 -16.65
C GLU A 125 -15.10 -17.58 -17.82
N LEU A 126 -13.94 -16.97 -17.56
CA LEU A 126 -12.98 -16.65 -18.63
C LEU A 126 -12.32 -17.91 -19.21
N ASN A 127 -12.11 -17.94 -20.52
CA ASN A 127 -11.34 -19.03 -21.12
C ASN A 127 -9.87 -18.98 -20.63
N HIS A 128 -9.40 -20.11 -20.12
CA HIS A 128 -8.05 -20.23 -19.57
C HIS A 128 -6.93 -20.11 -20.62
N ASP A 129 -7.24 -20.35 -21.90
CA ASP A 129 -6.28 -20.28 -23.01
C ASP A 129 -6.05 -18.85 -23.51
N ASP A 130 -6.95 -17.90 -23.19
CA ASP A 130 -6.85 -16.52 -23.64
C ASP A 130 -5.72 -15.74 -22.94
N SER A 131 -5.21 -16.26 -21.82
CA SER A 131 -4.09 -15.64 -21.10
C SER A 131 -3.49 -16.57 -20.04
N THR A 132 -2.16 -16.58 -19.97
CA THR A 132 -1.41 -17.22 -18.87
C THR A 132 -1.81 -16.66 -17.49
N ASN A 133 -2.23 -15.39 -17.41
CA ASN A 133 -2.71 -14.80 -16.16
C ASN A 133 -4.07 -15.36 -15.71
N ILE A 134 -4.95 -15.73 -16.65
CA ILE A 134 -6.23 -16.38 -16.32
C ILE A 134 -5.96 -17.76 -15.74
N LYS A 135 -5.13 -18.56 -16.43
CA LYS A 135 -4.72 -19.89 -15.95
C LYS A 135 -4.10 -19.84 -14.54
N GLU A 136 -3.19 -18.90 -14.31
CA GLU A 136 -2.55 -18.73 -13.00
C GLU A 136 -3.53 -18.24 -11.93
N ALA A 137 -4.40 -17.27 -12.24
CA ALA A 137 -5.41 -16.79 -11.30
C ALA A 137 -6.37 -17.91 -10.87
N LYS A 138 -6.85 -18.73 -11.82
CA LYS A 138 -7.68 -19.92 -11.52
C LYS A 138 -6.96 -20.91 -10.61
N LYS A 139 -5.68 -21.19 -10.88
CA LYS A 139 -4.84 -22.07 -10.06
C LYS A 139 -4.63 -21.52 -8.64
N LEU A 140 -4.49 -20.20 -8.49
CA LEU A 140 -4.38 -19.59 -7.16
C LEU A 140 -5.71 -19.68 -6.42
N MET A 141 -6.82 -19.34 -7.07
CA MET A 141 -8.17 -19.36 -6.49
C MET A 141 -8.69 -20.74 -6.09
N SER A 142 -8.06 -21.82 -6.55
CA SER A 142 -8.35 -23.20 -6.11
C SER A 142 -7.63 -23.59 -4.82
N LYS A 143 -6.66 -22.79 -4.34
CA LYS A 143 -5.98 -23.04 -3.07
C LYS A 143 -6.89 -22.66 -1.91
N SER A 144 -7.15 -23.61 -1.00
CA SER A 144 -7.94 -23.39 0.21
C SER A 144 -7.38 -22.30 1.13
N SER A 145 -6.06 -22.11 1.14
CA SER A 145 -5.39 -21.11 1.98
C SER A 145 -5.54 -19.67 1.48
N LEU A 146 -5.97 -19.43 0.24
CA LEU A 146 -5.98 -18.07 -0.32
C LEU A 146 -7.01 -17.16 0.36
N GLU A 147 -8.22 -17.67 0.57
CA GLU A 147 -9.29 -16.93 1.25
C GLU A 147 -8.93 -16.67 2.72
N ALA A 148 -8.37 -17.67 3.40
CA ALA A 148 -7.87 -17.52 4.77
C ALA A 148 -6.77 -16.45 4.87
N ASN A 149 -5.83 -16.42 3.91
CA ASN A 149 -4.78 -15.40 3.85
C ASN A 149 -5.34 -13.99 3.59
N LEU A 150 -6.34 -13.85 2.69
CA LEU A 150 -7.00 -12.56 2.46
C LEU A 150 -7.67 -12.03 3.73
N ILE A 151 -8.41 -12.91 4.43
CA ILE A 151 -9.07 -12.58 5.70
C ILE A 151 -8.04 -12.20 6.75
N TYR A 152 -6.96 -12.99 6.89
CA TYR A 152 -5.89 -12.72 7.83
C TYR A 152 -5.25 -11.34 7.59
N ILE A 153 -4.87 -11.04 6.35
CA ILE A 153 -4.23 -9.76 6.03
C ILE A 153 -5.20 -8.60 6.27
N LYS A 154 -6.47 -8.71 5.83
CA LYS A 154 -7.46 -7.66 6.05
C LYS A 154 -7.67 -7.39 7.54
N SER A 155 -7.89 -8.44 8.34
CA SER A 155 -8.18 -8.32 9.77
C SER A 155 -7.01 -7.74 10.56
N ASN A 156 -5.77 -8.09 10.22
CA ASN A 156 -4.59 -7.68 10.99
C ASN A 156 -3.92 -6.43 10.43
N PHE A 157 -4.02 -6.15 9.13
CA PHE A 157 -3.23 -5.10 8.46
C PHE A 157 -4.08 -4.16 7.59
N GLY A 158 -5.36 -4.45 7.38
CA GLY A 158 -6.25 -3.65 6.52
C GLY A 158 -6.45 -2.21 6.99
N PHE A 159 -6.09 -1.89 8.24
CA PHE A 159 -6.15 -0.53 8.79
C PHE A 159 -4.99 0.37 8.32
N ILE A 160 -3.86 -0.20 7.87
CA ILE A 160 -2.61 0.53 7.59
C ILE A 160 -2.79 1.64 6.54
N PRO A 161 -3.47 1.45 5.40
CA PRO A 161 -3.63 2.51 4.38
C PRO A 161 -4.25 3.79 4.94
N SER A 162 -5.28 3.64 5.81
CA SER A 162 -5.91 4.79 6.46
C SER A 162 -4.96 5.55 7.38
N LYS A 163 -4.03 4.84 8.03
CA LYS A 163 -3.03 5.44 8.92
C LYS A 163 -1.93 6.14 8.13
N ILE A 164 -1.45 5.54 7.04
CA ILE A 164 -0.53 6.20 6.11
C ILE A 164 -1.13 7.52 5.62
N LYS A 165 -2.37 7.51 5.13
CA LYS A 165 -3.07 8.73 4.67
C LYS A 165 -3.17 9.79 5.77
N LYS A 166 -3.38 9.39 7.03
CA LYS A 166 -3.40 10.31 8.18
C LYS A 166 -2.00 10.91 8.45
N LEU A 167 -0.95 10.10 8.36
CA LEU A 167 0.44 10.55 8.56
C LEU A 167 0.95 11.45 7.43
N GLU A 168 0.38 11.33 6.22
CA GLU A 168 0.67 12.20 5.07
C GLU A 168 -0.07 13.55 5.12
N ALA A 169 -1.11 13.68 5.95
CA ALA A 169 -1.91 14.90 6.04
C ALA A 169 -1.13 16.03 6.74
N SER A 170 -1.27 17.25 6.21
CA SER A 170 -0.76 18.47 6.85
C SER A 170 -1.77 19.03 7.87
N GLY A 171 -1.29 19.87 8.79
CA GLY A 171 -2.13 20.54 9.79
C GLY A 171 -2.51 19.69 11.01
N VAL A 172 -1.96 18.47 11.13
CA VAL A 172 -2.17 17.58 12.29
C VAL A 172 -1.18 17.91 13.40
N LEU A 173 -1.64 17.90 14.66
CA LEU A 173 -0.76 18.10 15.83
C LEU A 173 0.27 16.97 15.95
N LEU A 174 1.50 17.30 16.33
CA LEU A 174 2.58 16.31 16.53
C LEU A 174 2.19 15.24 17.56
N SER A 175 1.51 15.63 18.64
CA SER A 175 1.00 14.71 19.66
C SER A 175 0.01 13.69 19.09
N GLU A 176 -0.86 14.11 18.17
CA GLU A 176 -1.79 13.22 17.49
C GLU A 176 -1.09 12.25 16.53
N THR A 177 -0.04 12.72 15.84
CA THR A 177 0.81 11.90 14.97
C THR A 177 1.52 10.83 15.81
N ILE A 178 2.13 11.20 16.93
CA ILE A 178 2.77 10.25 17.87
C ILE A 178 1.76 9.22 18.39
N ASN A 179 0.56 9.67 18.79
CA ASN A 179 -0.50 8.76 19.24
C ASN A 179 -0.95 7.82 18.12
N THR A 180 -0.96 8.28 16.88
CA THR A 180 -1.29 7.45 15.71
C THR A 180 -0.24 6.35 15.53
N ILE A 181 1.05 6.67 15.67
CA ILE A 181 2.17 5.71 15.57
C ILE A 181 2.06 4.65 16.66
N LYS A 182 1.88 5.06 17.93
CA LYS A 182 1.72 4.12 19.06
C LYS A 182 0.55 3.16 18.84
N LYS A 183 -0.57 3.65 18.32
CA LYS A 183 -1.72 2.81 17.98
C LYS A 183 -1.39 1.78 16.90
N ILE A 184 -0.63 2.17 15.86
CA ILE A 184 -0.18 1.24 14.82
C ILE A 184 0.68 0.14 15.45
N GLU A 185 1.67 0.51 16.25
CA GLU A 185 2.56 -0.44 16.95
C GLU A 185 1.77 -1.42 17.83
N THR A 186 0.85 -0.91 18.64
CA THR A 186 -0.02 -1.76 19.47
C THR A 186 -0.85 -2.71 18.61
N THR A 187 -1.52 -2.23 17.56
CA THR A 187 -2.33 -3.11 16.70
C THR A 187 -1.48 -4.17 16.00
N LEU A 188 -0.28 -3.82 15.51
CA LEU A 188 0.62 -4.79 14.89
C LEU A 188 1.10 -5.85 15.87
N SER A 189 1.36 -5.49 17.14
CA SER A 189 1.78 -6.45 18.17
C SER A 189 0.70 -7.48 18.54
N LEU A 190 -0.57 -7.20 18.23
CA LEU A 190 -1.69 -8.10 18.47
C LEU A 190 -1.91 -9.09 17.32
N ALA A 191 -1.24 -8.91 16.17
CA ALA A 191 -1.36 -9.84 15.06
C ALA A 191 -0.77 -11.20 15.49
N PRO A 192 -1.55 -12.30 15.44
CA PRO A 192 -1.08 -13.58 15.94
C PRO A 192 0.09 -14.12 15.10
N ASN A 193 1.15 -14.59 15.76
CA ASN A 193 2.40 -15.08 15.14
C ASN A 193 2.25 -16.35 14.26
N VAL A 194 1.03 -16.79 13.95
CA VAL A 194 0.81 -17.97 13.12
C VAL A 194 0.49 -17.52 11.70
N ILE A 195 1.55 -17.21 10.96
CA ILE A 195 1.53 -17.25 9.51
C ILE A 195 1.58 -18.74 9.16
N GLY A 196 0.55 -19.23 8.46
CA GLY A 196 0.24 -20.66 8.26
C GLY A 196 1.39 -21.54 7.75
#